data_AF-A0A7K0Y552-F1
#
_entry.id   AF-A0A7K0Y552-F1
#
_cell.length_a   1.000
_cell.length_b   1.000
_cell.length_c   1.000
_cell.angle_alpha   90.00
_cell.angle_beta   90.00
_cell.angle_gamma   90.00
#
_symmetry.space_group_name_H-M   'P 1'
#
loop_
_entity.id
_entity.type
_entity.pdbx_description
1 polymer ?
#
loop_
_entity_poly.entity_id
_entity_poly.type
_entity_poly.pdbx_seq_one_letter_code
_entity_poly.pdbx_strand_id
1 'polypeptide(L)'
;MGTANTYVFVRNGKVIAFYSLSAHRIQSRELPTSLAHGSPNAVPAYLIGKLAVTKSEQGKSVGQTLLTDAFLRICRATDSGPGARFIAVDAIDDNAIKFYKQEKF
;
A
#
# COMPACT_ATOMS: atom_id res chain seq x y z
N MET A 1 8.52 17.03 9.48
CA MET A 1 9.03 15.68 9.17
C MET A 1 8.01 15.00 8.28
N GLY A 2 8.34 14.69 7.03
CA GLY A 2 7.45 13.93 6.15
C GLY A 2 7.50 12.46 6.56
N THR A 3 6.44 11.96 7.18
CA THR A 3 6.35 10.57 7.64
C THR A 3 5.83 9.61 6.55
N ALA A 4 5.28 10.15 5.47
CA ALA A 4 4.81 9.41 4.29
C ALA A 4 4.98 10.24 3.01
N ASN A 5 5.22 9.54 1.89
CA ASN A 5 5.19 10.12 0.55
C ASN A 5 3.79 9.93 -0.05
N THR A 6 3.12 11.02 -0.41
CA THR A 6 1.77 10.99 -1.00
C THR A 6 1.85 11.23 -2.50
N TYR A 7 1.22 10.36 -3.28
CA TYR A 7 1.12 10.45 -4.72
C TYR A 7 -0.33 10.75 -5.10
N VAL A 8 -0.50 11.68 -6.05
CA VAL A 8 -1.82 12.14 -6.49
C VAL A 8 -2.00 11.90 -7.98
N PHE A 9 -3.20 11.48 -8.36
CA PHE A 9 -3.61 11.33 -9.75
C PHE A 9 -4.49 12.52 -10.11
N VAL A 10 -4.13 13.20 -11.19
CA VAL A 10 -4.77 14.45 -11.63
C VAL A 10 -5.41 14.23 -12.99
N ARG A 11 -6.66 14.68 -13.14
CA ARG A 11 -7.36 14.76 -14.42
C ARG A 11 -7.98 16.14 -14.56
N ASN A 12 -7.74 16.80 -15.69
CA ASN A 12 -8.25 18.16 -15.97
C ASN A 12 -7.96 19.16 -14.83
N GLY A 13 -6.73 19.13 -14.29
CA GLY A 13 -6.30 19.99 -13.21
C GLY A 13 -6.89 19.69 -11.82
N LYS A 14 -7.67 18.61 -11.66
CA LYS A 14 -8.27 18.20 -10.38
C LYS A 14 -7.67 16.88 -9.89
N VAL A 15 -7.40 16.81 -8.59
CA VAL A 15 -7.01 15.55 -7.93
C VAL A 15 -8.23 14.63 -7.90
N ILE A 16 -8.11 13.46 -8.53
CA ILE A 16 -9.18 12.47 -8.60
C ILE A 16 -8.98 11.27 -7.67
N ALA A 17 -7.73 11.03 -7.27
CA ALA A 17 -7.36 9.90 -6.42
C ALA A 17 -5.97 10.14 -5.81
N PHE A 18 -5.67 9.47 -4.71
CA PHE A 18 -4.35 9.53 -4.09
C PHE A 18 -4.06 8.27 -3.27
N TYR A 19 -2.78 8.05 -2.98
CA TYR A 19 -2.34 7.12 -1.95
C TYR A 19 -1.07 7.63 -1.26
N SER A 20 -0.75 7.08 -0.10
CA SER A 20 0.47 7.42 0.65
C SER A 20 1.28 6.19 1.02
N LEU A 21 2.60 6.27 0.85
CA LEU A 21 3.56 5.22 1.21
C LEU A 21 4.45 5.66 2.36
N SER A 22 4.73 4.73 3.28
CA SER A 22 5.71 4.92 4.35
C SER A 22 6.49 3.64 4.60
N ALA A 23 7.72 3.78 5.09
CA ALA A 23 8.49 2.64 5.58
C ALA A 23 7.80 2.07 6.82
N HIS A 24 7.75 0.75 6.93
CA HIS A 24 7.01 0.06 7.97
C HIS A 24 7.76 -1.18 8.46
N ARG A 25 7.34 -1.69 9.63
CA ARG A 25 7.86 -2.93 10.22
C ARG A 25 6.71 -3.69 10.85
N ILE A 26 6.57 -4.95 10.47
CA ILE A 26 5.56 -5.85 11.04
C ILE A 26 6.27 -6.72 12.08
N GLN A 27 5.70 -6.88 13.26
CA GLN A 27 6.27 -7.81 14.23
C GLN A 27 5.99 -9.24 13.75
N SER A 28 7.01 -10.10 13.77
CA SER A 28 6.90 -11.49 13.30
C SER A 28 5.78 -12.26 14.01
N ARG A 29 5.49 -11.94 15.27
CA ARG A 29 4.37 -12.50 16.06
C ARG A 29 2.97 -12.11 15.55
N GLU A 30 2.85 -11.05 14.76
CA GLU A 30 1.58 -10.59 14.17
C GLU A 30 1.31 -11.28 12.81
N LEU A 31 2.31 -11.99 12.27
CA LEU A 31 2.20 -12.72 11.02
C LEU A 31 1.73 -14.17 11.26
N PRO A 32 0.99 -14.76 10.30
CA PRO A 32 0.80 -16.19 10.23
C PRO A 32 2.15 -16.93 10.26
N THR A 33 2.22 -18.06 10.94
CA THR A 33 3.46 -18.85 11.11
C THR A 33 4.18 -19.13 9.78
N SER A 34 3.42 -19.40 8.72
CA SER A 34 3.95 -19.63 7.36
C SER A 34 4.67 -18.41 6.77
N LEU A 35 4.24 -17.20 7.10
CA LEU A 35 4.85 -15.94 6.64
C LEU A 35 5.99 -15.46 7.55
N ALA A 36 5.89 -15.77 8.84
CA ALA A 36 6.88 -15.45 9.87
C ALA A 36 8.16 -16.31 9.78
N HIS A 37 8.05 -17.54 9.25
CA HIS A 37 9.17 -18.47 9.21
C HIS A 37 10.41 -17.88 8.51
N GLY A 38 11.57 -18.01 9.15
CA GLY A 38 12.85 -17.48 8.65
C GLY A 38 12.97 -15.95 8.69
N SER A 39 12.02 -15.22 9.28
CA SER A 39 12.04 -13.76 9.36
C SER A 39 12.59 -13.26 10.70
N PRO A 40 13.22 -12.07 10.74
CA PRO A 40 13.61 -11.42 11.99
C PRO A 40 12.39 -11.02 12.83
N ASN A 41 12.59 -10.71 14.12
CA ASN A 41 11.51 -10.30 15.02
C ASN A 41 10.67 -9.14 14.48
N ALA A 42 11.29 -8.18 13.80
CA ALA A 42 10.61 -7.10 13.10
C ALA A 42 10.95 -7.18 11.62
N VAL A 43 9.95 -7.45 10.80
CA VAL A 43 10.08 -7.72 9.37
C VAL A 43 9.92 -6.43 8.57
N PRO A 44 10.89 -6.06 7.69
CA PRO A 44 10.77 -4.88 6.85
C PRO A 44 9.55 -4.94 5.93
N ALA A 45 8.79 -3.85 5.89
CA ALA A 45 7.59 -3.71 5.07
C ALA A 45 7.43 -2.28 4.54
N TYR A 46 6.52 -2.09 3.58
CA TYR A 46 5.94 -0.79 3.26
C TYR A 46 4.48 -0.74 3.69
N LEU A 47 4.00 0.42 4.13
CA LEU A 47 2.60 0.65 4.46
C LEU A 47 1.96 1.55 3.41
N ILE A 48 0.88 1.08 2.79
CA ILE A 48 -0.06 1.96 2.06
C ILE A 48 -1.03 2.53 3.11
N GLY A 49 -0.65 3.65 3.72
CA GLY A 49 -1.38 4.19 4.87
C GLY A 49 -2.71 4.84 4.51
N LYS A 50 -2.85 5.30 3.26
CA LYS A 50 -4.08 5.88 2.73
C LYS A 50 -4.18 5.50 1.25
N LEU A 51 -5.39 5.19 0.81
CA LEU A 51 -5.74 5.02 -0.59
C LEU A 51 -7.19 5.50 -0.75
N ALA A 52 -7.42 6.45 -1.65
CA ALA A 52 -8.76 6.97 -1.87
C ALA A 52 -8.96 7.41 -3.32
N VAL A 53 -10.20 7.25 -3.78
CA VAL A 53 -10.68 7.65 -5.10
C VAL A 53 -11.93 8.50 -4.89
N THR A 54 -12.02 9.63 -5.60
CA THR A 54 -13.22 10.48 -5.61
C THR A 54 -14.45 9.67 -6.04
N LYS A 55 -15.62 9.98 -5.46
CA LYS A 55 -16.86 9.20 -5.71
C LYS A 55 -17.21 9.07 -7.18
N SER A 56 -16.98 10.12 -7.98
CA SER A 56 -17.25 10.12 -9.44
C SER A 56 -16.32 9.20 -10.24
N GLU A 57 -15.20 8.77 -9.67
CA GLU A 57 -14.19 7.93 -10.31
C GLU A 57 -14.13 6.51 -9.73
N GLN A 58 -14.95 6.20 -8.72
CA GLN A 58 -15.10 4.85 -8.19
C GLN A 58 -15.76 3.92 -9.21
N GLY A 59 -15.43 2.63 -9.16
CA GLY A 59 -15.93 1.63 -10.11
C GLY A 59 -15.29 1.67 -11.50
N LYS A 60 -14.37 2.63 -11.78
CA LYS A 60 -13.65 2.77 -13.06
C LYS A 60 -12.22 2.23 -13.02
N SER A 61 -11.97 1.24 -12.17
CA SER A 61 -10.65 0.62 -11.96
C SER A 61 -9.51 1.55 -11.51
N VAL A 62 -9.83 2.75 -11.01
CA VAL A 62 -8.83 3.72 -10.55
C VAL A 62 -8.10 3.21 -9.31
N GLY A 63 -8.79 2.54 -8.39
CA GLY A 63 -8.18 1.96 -7.19
C GLY A 63 -7.10 0.92 -7.51
N GLN A 64 -7.37 0.02 -8.46
CA GLN A 64 -6.40 -0.96 -8.97
C GLN A 64 -5.19 -0.30 -9.61
N THR A 65 -5.44 0.79 -10.35
CA THR A 65 -4.37 1.58 -10.96
C THR A 65 -3.47 2.21 -9.89
N LEU A 66 -4.05 2.71 -8.80
CA LEU A 66 -3.28 3.24 -7.66
C LEU A 66 -2.42 2.15 -7.02
N LEU A 67 -2.97 0.95 -6.77
CA LEU A 67 -2.20 -0.16 -6.20
C LEU A 67 -1.05 -0.58 -7.11
N THR A 68 -1.31 -0.67 -8.41
CA THR A 68 -0.27 -1.00 -9.40
C THR A 68 0.86 0.04 -9.38
N ASP A 69 0.52 1.34 -9.38
CA ASP A 69 1.51 2.41 -9.28
C ASP A 69 2.27 2.36 -7.95
N ALA A 70 1.59 2.08 -6.83
CA ALA A 70 2.20 1.92 -5.52
C ALA A 70 3.22 0.77 -5.49
N PHE A 71 2.87 -0.39 -6.04
CA PHE A 71 3.76 -1.54 -6.14
C PHE A 71 5.00 -1.24 -6.98
N LEU A 72 4.82 -0.64 -8.15
CA LEU A 72 5.95 -0.26 -9.00
C LEU A 72 6.89 0.73 -8.31
N ARG A 73 6.36 1.67 -7.53
CA ARG A 73 7.18 2.60 -6.74
C ARG A 73 7.93 1.91 -5.61
N ILE A 74 7.29 0.96 -4.93
CA ILE A 74 7.95 0.16 -3.89
C ILE A 74 9.10 -0.65 -4.49
N CYS A 75 8.87 -1.35 -5.61
CA CYS A 75 9.94 -2.11 -6.28
C CYS A 75 11.13 -1.21 -6.64
N ARG A 76 10.86 -0.04 -7.24
CA ARG A 76 11.92 0.93 -7.57
C ARG A 76 12.64 1.45 -6.32
N ALA A 77 11.92 1.69 -5.23
CA ALA A 77 12.52 2.12 -3.98
C ALA A 77 13.43 1.04 -3.37
N THR A 78 13.12 -0.24 -3.60
CA THR A 78 13.96 -1.35 -3.13
C THR A 78 15.20 -1.60 -3.98
N ASP A 79 15.27 -1.09 -5.22
CA ASP A 79 16.45 -1.27 -6.09
C ASP A 79 17.71 -0.58 -5.55
N SER A 80 17.55 0.54 -4.83
CA SER A 80 18.66 1.33 -4.27
C SER A 80 18.52 1.59 -2.76
N GLY A 81 17.48 1.03 -2.15
CA GLY A 81 17.13 1.23 -0.75
C GLY A 81 16.98 -0.08 0.02
N PRO A 82 16.52 -0.03 1.28
CA PRO A 82 16.24 -1.23 2.04
C PRO A 82 15.11 -2.03 1.38
N GLY A 83 15.33 -3.34 1.22
CA GLY A 83 14.32 -4.27 0.75
C GLY A 83 13.12 -4.35 1.71
N ALA A 84 11.97 -4.77 1.19
CA ALA A 84 10.77 -5.05 1.96
C ALA A 84 10.25 -6.45 1.65
N ARG A 85 9.80 -7.18 2.67
CA ARG A 85 9.20 -8.51 2.51
C ARG A 85 7.69 -8.45 2.32
N PHE A 86 7.06 -7.42 2.88
CA PHE A 86 5.60 -7.26 2.88
C PHE A 86 5.18 -5.86 2.49
N ILE A 87 3.96 -5.75 1.97
CA ILE A 87 3.23 -4.51 1.81
C ILE A 87 1.99 -4.64 2.68
N ALA A 88 1.86 -3.76 3.67
CA ALA A 88 0.77 -3.75 4.63
C ALA A 88 -0.26 -2.68 4.27
N VAL A 89 -1.50 -2.95 4.67
CA VAL A 89 -2.63 -2.03 4.63
C VAL A 89 -3.43 -2.19 5.92
N ASP A 90 -3.92 -1.08 6.46
CA ASP A 90 -4.92 -1.09 7.52
C ASP A 90 -6.26 -0.71 6.88
N ALA A 91 -7.09 -1.72 6.61
CA ALA A 91 -8.38 -1.49 5.99
C ALA A 91 -9.32 -0.75 6.94
N ILE A 92 -9.87 0.39 6.48
CA ILE A 92 -10.72 1.27 7.30
C ILE A 92 -12.13 0.71 7.51
N ASP A 93 -12.63 -0.12 6.59
CA ASP A 93 -13.96 -0.71 6.62
C ASP A 93 -14.04 -2.02 5.82
N ASP A 94 -15.19 -2.70 5.89
CA ASP A 94 -15.43 -3.97 5.20
C ASP A 94 -15.37 -3.86 3.67
N ASN A 95 -15.65 -2.69 3.10
CA ASN A 95 -15.55 -2.49 1.65
C ASN A 95 -14.08 -2.43 1.23
N ALA A 96 -13.24 -1.76 2.02
CA ALA A 96 -11.80 -1.77 1.84
C ALA A 96 -11.22 -3.19 2.01
N ILE A 97 -11.67 -3.97 2.99
CA ILE A 97 -11.26 -5.37 3.15
C ILE A 97 -11.57 -6.18 1.88
N LYS A 98 -12.79 -6.06 1.35
CA LYS A 98 -13.21 -6.76 0.13
C LYS A 98 -12.34 -6.34 -1.06
N PHE A 99 -12.10 -5.04 -1.22
CA PHE A 99 -11.24 -4.51 -2.27
C PHE A 99 -9.82 -5.09 -2.18
N TYR A 100 -9.15 -5.00 -1.03
CA TYR A 100 -7.79 -5.50 -0.88
C TYR A 100 -7.69 -7.02 -1.09
N LYS A 101 -8.67 -7.81 -0.63
CA LYS A 101 -8.72 -9.26 -0.88
C LYS A 101 -8.88 -9.61 -2.37
N GLN A 102 -9.66 -8.83 -3.12
CA GLN A 102 -9.78 -9.01 -4.58
C GLN A 102 -8.42 -8.78 -5.26
N GLU A 103 -7.66 -7.81 -4.77
CA GLU A 103 -6.32 -7.45 -5.23
C GLU A 103 -5.20 -8.29 -4.59
N LYS A 104 -5.56 -9.42 -3.94
CA LYS A 104 -4.65 -10.44 -3.39
C LYS A 104 -3.72 -9.97 -2.26
N PHE A 105 -4.15 -8.96 -1.49
CA PHE A 105 -3.62 -8.73 -0.14
C PHE A 105 -4.09 -9.80 0.85
#